data_AF-A0A931NYE0-F1
#
_entry.id   AF-A0A931NYE0-F1
#
_cell.length_a   1.000
_cell.length_b   1.000
_cell.length_c   1.000
_cell.angle_alpha   90.00
_cell.angle_beta   90.00
_cell.angle_gamma   90.00
#
_symmetry.space_group_name_H-M   'P 1'
#
loop_
_entity.id
_entity.type
_entity.pdbx_description
1 polymer ?
#
loop_
_entity_poly.entity_id
_entity_poly.type
_entity_poly.pdbx_seq_one_letter_code
_entity_poly.pdbx_strand_id
1 'polypeptide(L)'
;MARATRSIRLAGVSALSLFIFAGHALAQDAAPLSGPAVKDGSVPGEARKLTGGQSADRKEKRDRPLPHPMFMKAFDALKGEGVDKSIALTSDQQDDLDVLNEDFHQSMMKYRQDHMQEVQQLRGELTAQDRKKVDGFLRELGGRPGGKRGERGPGGPGGPEGRRPHGPDGAPPPPPDGENAPPPPPPGDDPMMQDPMNDSKAPTDQAKSENAMGRLREIMEGAPKPADLHAKMIAVLTDAQRPVFDKALAAEQSKWEQEQKDRMAQRFAEKGKGAGKGKGKLGKDILGDGGPITSIDDPRLPEKMRDRLKNLPADQQQKALDRLNARLKGDQPK
;
A
#
# COMPACT_ATOMS: atom_id res chain seq x y z
N MET A 1 56.11 23.75 5.27
CA MET A 1 56.03 23.01 4.00
C MET A 1 54.73 23.37 3.31
N ALA A 2 54.83 24.14 2.22
CA ALA A 2 53.69 24.75 1.52
C ALA A 2 53.03 23.75 0.56
N ARG A 3 51.71 23.55 0.68
CA ARG A 3 50.93 22.77 -0.30
C ARG A 3 50.32 23.75 -1.31
N ALA A 4 50.71 23.54 -2.57
CA ALA A 4 50.35 24.35 -3.72
C ALA A 4 48.87 24.22 -4.07
N THR A 5 48.18 25.35 -4.05
CA THR A 5 46.89 25.59 -4.70
C THR A 5 47.06 25.56 -6.22
N ARG A 6 46.44 24.60 -6.92
CA ARG A 6 46.28 24.65 -8.37
C ARG A 6 44.82 24.95 -8.72
N SER A 7 44.61 26.20 -9.09
CA SER A 7 43.45 26.71 -9.80
C SER A 7 43.38 26.11 -11.20
N ILE A 8 42.28 25.46 -11.55
CA ILE A 8 41.92 25.20 -12.96
C ILE A 8 40.55 25.82 -13.19
N ARG A 9 40.57 27.02 -13.78
CA ARG A 9 39.46 27.56 -14.55
C ARG A 9 39.75 27.22 -16.00
N LEU A 10 38.85 26.53 -16.69
CA LEU A 10 38.62 26.83 -18.11
C LEU A 10 37.19 26.43 -18.49
N ALA A 11 36.43 27.46 -18.86
CA ALA A 11 35.14 27.35 -19.50
C ALA A 11 35.34 26.81 -20.93
N GLY A 12 34.52 25.84 -21.32
CA GLY A 12 34.43 25.32 -22.68
C GLY A 12 32.97 25.24 -23.10
N VAL A 13 32.53 26.24 -23.86
CA VAL A 13 31.23 26.36 -24.52
C VAL A 13 31.05 25.19 -25.50
N SER A 14 30.06 24.31 -25.28
CA SER A 14 29.50 23.45 -26.34
C SER A 14 27.98 23.33 -26.20
N ALA A 15 27.30 24.44 -26.51
CA ALA A 15 25.88 24.45 -26.81
C ALA A 15 25.73 24.59 -28.33
N LEU A 16 24.72 23.93 -28.90
CA LEU A 16 24.34 23.84 -30.33
C LEU A 16 25.11 22.83 -31.20
N SER A 17 24.61 21.58 -31.27
CA SER A 17 24.51 20.80 -32.53
C SER A 17 23.96 19.38 -32.31
N LEU A 18 22.69 19.21 -31.94
CA LEU A 18 22.03 17.88 -31.97
C LEU A 18 20.49 17.96 -32.09
N PHE A 19 19.99 18.78 -33.02
CA PHE A 19 18.55 18.91 -33.33
C PHE A 19 18.17 18.56 -34.78
N ILE A 20 18.99 17.81 -35.52
CA ILE A 20 18.75 17.50 -36.95
C ILE A 20 18.70 15.99 -37.24
N PHE A 21 17.93 15.21 -36.46
CA PHE A 21 17.59 13.83 -36.84
C PHE A 21 16.16 13.38 -36.50
N ALA A 22 15.23 14.31 -36.25
CA ALA A 22 13.82 14.01 -35.96
C ALA A 22 12.89 14.18 -37.18
N GLY A 23 13.36 13.85 -38.40
CA GLY A 23 12.71 14.29 -39.65
C GLY A 23 12.19 13.22 -40.63
N HIS A 24 12.12 11.92 -40.31
CA HIS A 24 11.78 10.89 -41.33
C HIS A 24 10.83 9.75 -40.90
N ALA A 25 9.96 9.93 -39.89
CA ALA A 25 9.05 8.87 -39.42
C ALA A 25 7.53 9.15 -39.60
N LEU A 26 7.11 10.06 -40.48
CA LEU A 26 5.68 10.42 -40.68
C LEU A 26 5.11 10.09 -42.07
N ALA A 27 5.46 8.96 -42.69
CA ALA A 27 5.01 8.65 -44.06
C ALA A 27 4.37 7.27 -44.30
N GLN A 28 3.94 6.53 -43.28
CA GLN A 28 3.23 5.25 -43.47
C GLN A 28 1.96 5.05 -42.61
N ASP A 29 1.27 6.13 -42.23
CA ASP A 29 -0.07 6.03 -41.65
C ASP A 29 -1.14 6.09 -42.74
N ALA A 30 -1.24 5.01 -43.53
CA ALA A 30 -2.50 4.70 -44.21
C ALA A 30 -3.50 4.25 -43.14
N ALA A 31 -4.39 5.16 -42.75
CA ALA A 31 -5.41 4.92 -41.74
C ALA A 31 -6.19 3.62 -42.06
N PRO A 32 -6.27 2.66 -41.12
CA PRO A 32 -7.09 1.47 -41.33
C PRO A 32 -8.54 1.91 -41.56
N LEU A 33 -9.14 1.40 -42.64
CA LEU A 33 -10.54 1.64 -43.01
C LEU A 33 -11.46 1.40 -41.80
N SER A 34 -11.86 2.49 -41.15
CA SER A 34 -12.80 2.48 -40.05
C SER A 34 -14.19 2.18 -40.62
N GLY A 35 -14.69 0.99 -40.33
CA GLY A 35 -16.07 0.64 -40.63
C GLY A 35 -17.06 1.61 -39.95
N PRO A 36 -18.33 1.64 -40.40
CA PRO A 36 -19.36 2.49 -39.80
C PRO A 36 -19.41 2.30 -38.28
N ALA A 37 -19.46 3.42 -37.55
CA ALA A 37 -19.41 3.45 -36.09
C ALA A 37 -20.62 2.72 -35.50
N VAL A 38 -20.41 1.45 -35.13
CA VAL A 38 -21.39 0.68 -34.36
C VAL A 38 -21.39 1.27 -32.95
N LYS A 39 -22.48 1.93 -32.58
CA LYS A 39 -22.70 2.34 -31.18
C LYS A 39 -22.93 1.06 -30.38
N ASP A 40 -21.96 0.69 -29.55
CA ASP A 40 -22.15 -0.38 -28.58
C ASP A 40 -23.33 -0.02 -27.66
N GLY A 41 -24.47 -0.68 -27.88
CA GLY A 41 -25.68 -0.57 -27.06
C GLY A 41 -25.54 -1.22 -25.68
N SER A 42 -24.35 -1.14 -25.09
CA SER A 42 -24.05 -1.76 -23.79
C SER A 42 -24.74 -0.98 -22.69
N VAL A 43 -25.65 -1.65 -21.99
CA VAL A 43 -26.43 -1.08 -20.89
C VAL A 43 -25.48 -0.63 -19.75
N PRO A 44 -25.63 0.59 -19.21
CA PRO A 44 -24.84 1.05 -18.07
C PRO A 44 -25.00 0.10 -16.88
N GLY A 45 -23.96 -0.69 -16.59
CA GLY A 45 -23.95 -1.69 -15.50
C GLY A 45 -23.59 -3.12 -15.93
N GLU A 46 -23.61 -3.43 -17.22
CA GLU A 46 -23.37 -4.79 -17.73
C GLU A 46 -22.05 -4.97 -18.49
N ALA A 47 -21.19 -3.95 -18.52
CA ALA A 47 -19.82 -4.05 -19.04
C ALA A 47 -18.89 -4.83 -18.09
N ARG A 48 -19.26 -6.06 -17.72
CA ARG A 48 -18.26 -7.05 -17.27
C ARG A 48 -17.53 -7.51 -18.52
N LYS A 49 -16.34 -6.94 -18.77
CA LYS A 49 -15.37 -7.51 -19.71
C LYS A 49 -15.17 -8.98 -19.34
N LEU A 50 -15.80 -9.88 -20.10
CA LEU A 50 -15.71 -11.34 -19.93
C LEU A 50 -14.31 -11.88 -20.23
N THR A 51 -13.43 -11.06 -20.81
CA THR A 51 -11.99 -11.29 -20.83
C THR A 51 -11.34 -10.64 -19.60
N GLY A 52 -11.60 -11.21 -18.43
CA GLY A 52 -10.85 -10.97 -17.20
C GLY A 52 -9.43 -11.55 -17.30
N GLY A 53 -8.69 -11.14 -18.33
CA GLY A 53 -7.31 -11.53 -18.55
C GLY A 53 -6.44 -10.87 -17.49
N GLN A 54 -5.79 -11.69 -16.66
CA GLN A 54 -4.74 -11.29 -15.73
C GLN A 54 -3.62 -10.41 -16.36
N SER A 55 -3.60 -10.24 -17.68
CA SER A 55 -2.61 -9.51 -18.45
C SER A 55 -2.67 -7.99 -18.27
N ALA A 56 -3.85 -7.36 -18.18
CA ALA A 56 -3.95 -5.90 -18.01
C ALA A 56 -3.44 -5.47 -16.62
N ASP A 57 -3.92 -6.13 -15.57
CA ASP A 57 -3.45 -5.94 -14.19
C ASP A 57 -1.96 -6.26 -14.02
N ARG A 58 -1.42 -7.23 -14.77
CA ARG A 58 0.01 -7.56 -14.72
C ARG A 58 0.87 -6.48 -15.37
N LYS A 59 0.41 -5.86 -16.46
CA LYS A 59 1.15 -4.77 -17.11
C LYS A 59 1.22 -3.55 -16.22
N GLU A 60 0.08 -3.12 -15.66
CA GLU A 60 0.04 -1.98 -14.74
C GLU A 60 0.85 -2.23 -13.46
N LYS A 61 0.92 -3.49 -12.98
CA LYS A 61 1.80 -3.85 -11.86
C LYS A 61 3.29 -3.81 -12.19
N ARG A 62 3.66 -4.06 -13.44
CA ARG A 62 5.06 -3.96 -13.91
C ARG A 62 5.52 -2.51 -14.06
N ASP A 63 4.60 -1.62 -14.36
CA ASP A 63 4.88 -0.18 -14.50
C ASP A 63 4.97 0.53 -13.13
N ARG A 64 4.74 -0.18 -12.02
CA ARG A 64 4.92 0.39 -10.68
C ARG A 64 6.41 0.66 -10.44
N PRO A 65 6.76 1.86 -9.94
CA PRO A 65 8.14 2.18 -9.64
C PRO A 65 8.70 1.16 -8.64
N LEU A 66 9.89 0.65 -8.92
CA LEU A 66 10.57 -0.30 -8.05
C LEU A 66 10.79 0.34 -6.67
N PRO A 67 10.53 -0.39 -5.56
CA PRO A 67 10.93 0.08 -4.24
C PRO A 67 12.44 0.34 -4.20
N HIS A 68 12.84 1.55 -3.81
CA HIS A 68 14.26 1.93 -3.80
C HIS A 68 15.18 0.98 -3.00
N PRO A 69 14.78 0.43 -1.82
CA PRO A 69 15.61 -0.56 -1.12
C PRO A 69 15.89 -1.84 -1.93
N MET A 70 14.95 -2.24 -2.79
CA MET A 70 15.11 -3.41 -3.66
C MET A 70 16.05 -3.09 -4.82
N PHE A 71 15.97 -1.87 -5.35
CA PHE A 71 16.88 -1.37 -6.37
C PHE A 71 18.34 -1.33 -5.84
N MET A 72 18.54 -0.86 -4.61
CA MET A 72 19.87 -0.85 -3.97
C MET A 72 20.46 -2.26 -3.78
N LYS A 73 19.63 -3.24 -3.39
CA LYS A 73 20.05 -4.65 -3.28
C LYS A 73 20.57 -5.23 -4.60
N ALA A 74 20.11 -4.73 -5.75
CA ALA A 74 20.62 -5.18 -7.04
C ALA A 74 22.06 -4.69 -7.28
N PHE A 75 22.46 -3.52 -6.75
CA PHE A 75 23.86 -3.06 -6.80
C PHE A 75 24.79 -3.91 -5.92
N ASP A 76 24.29 -4.48 -4.83
CA ASP A 76 25.10 -5.38 -3.99
C ASP A 76 25.59 -6.61 -4.78
N ALA A 77 24.87 -7.02 -5.83
CA ALA A 77 25.30 -8.08 -6.72
C ALA A 77 26.56 -7.72 -7.54
N LEU A 78 26.83 -6.44 -7.77
CA LEU A 78 28.07 -5.94 -8.40
C LEU A 78 29.21 -5.73 -7.39
N LYS A 79 28.89 -5.71 -6.08
CA LYS A 79 29.86 -5.58 -4.98
C LYS A 79 30.35 -6.93 -4.44
N GLY A 80 29.69 -8.03 -4.81
CA GLY A 80 29.99 -9.36 -4.28
C GLY A 80 31.38 -9.87 -4.65
N GLU A 81 32.02 -10.61 -3.73
CA GLU A 81 33.39 -11.16 -3.88
C GLU A 81 33.55 -12.12 -5.09
N GLY A 82 32.45 -12.64 -5.63
CA GLY A 82 32.45 -13.56 -6.77
C GLY A 82 32.33 -12.90 -8.15
N VAL A 83 32.23 -11.56 -8.22
CA VAL A 83 32.15 -10.84 -9.49
C VAL A 83 33.55 -10.61 -10.05
N ASP A 84 33.72 -10.77 -11.36
CA ASP A 84 34.98 -10.40 -12.01
C ASP A 84 35.32 -8.93 -11.74
N LYS A 85 36.57 -8.62 -11.41
CA LYS A 85 37.04 -7.26 -11.11
C LYS A 85 36.80 -6.28 -12.26
N SER A 86 36.72 -6.78 -13.49
CA SER A 86 36.38 -5.99 -14.67
C SER A 86 34.91 -5.52 -14.70
N ILE A 87 34.03 -6.22 -13.99
CA ILE A 87 32.58 -5.97 -13.90
C ILE A 87 32.21 -5.41 -12.52
N ALA A 88 33.03 -5.62 -11.49
CA ALA A 88 32.80 -5.05 -10.18
C ALA A 88 32.69 -3.50 -10.23
N LEU A 89 31.94 -2.92 -9.30
CA LEU A 89 31.91 -1.46 -9.14
C LEU A 89 33.30 -0.95 -8.77
N THR A 90 33.75 0.13 -9.41
CA THR A 90 34.95 0.83 -8.98
C THR A 90 34.68 1.64 -7.71
N SER A 91 35.73 2.03 -6.99
CA SER A 91 35.61 2.90 -5.81
C SER A 91 34.92 4.23 -6.18
N ASP A 92 35.36 4.86 -7.27
CA ASP A 92 34.80 6.13 -7.74
C ASP A 92 33.31 6.02 -8.09
N GLN A 93 32.90 4.94 -8.77
CA GLN A 93 31.48 4.69 -9.07
C GLN A 93 30.67 4.49 -7.79
N GLN A 94 31.24 3.82 -6.78
CA GLN A 94 30.56 3.63 -5.51
C GLN A 94 30.36 4.96 -4.78
N ASP A 95 31.40 5.80 -4.74
CA ASP A 95 31.31 7.14 -4.14
C ASP A 95 30.26 8.01 -4.85
N ASP A 96 30.22 7.99 -6.19
CA ASP A 96 29.19 8.69 -6.97
C ASP A 96 27.76 8.20 -6.66
N LEU A 97 27.57 6.88 -6.53
CA LEU A 97 26.28 6.29 -6.18
C LEU A 97 25.84 6.68 -4.76
N ASP A 98 26.77 6.73 -3.81
CA ASP A 98 26.51 7.10 -2.43
C ASP A 98 26.14 8.59 -2.33
N VAL A 99 26.85 9.48 -3.05
CA VAL A 99 26.51 10.91 -3.14
C VAL A 99 25.13 11.13 -3.75
N LEU A 100 24.82 10.47 -4.87
CA LEU A 100 23.49 10.56 -5.50
C LEU A 100 22.37 10.14 -4.55
N ASN A 101 22.60 9.09 -3.77
CA ASN A 101 21.63 8.59 -2.80
C ASN A 101 21.45 9.56 -1.63
N GLU A 102 22.53 10.10 -1.08
CA GLU A 102 22.48 11.10 -0.02
C GLU A 102 21.75 12.37 -0.47
N ASP A 103 22.10 12.91 -1.63
CA ASP A 103 21.44 14.09 -2.21
C ASP A 103 19.93 13.88 -2.38
N PHE A 104 19.53 12.69 -2.86
CA PHE A 104 18.12 12.35 -2.97
C PHE A 104 17.44 12.31 -1.61
N HIS A 105 18.03 11.66 -0.60
CA HIS A 105 17.49 11.62 0.75
C HIS A 105 17.36 13.01 1.38
N GLN A 106 18.38 13.87 1.23
CA GLN A 106 18.34 15.25 1.70
C GLN A 106 17.25 16.05 0.99
N SER A 107 17.12 15.93 -0.34
CA SER A 107 16.08 16.60 -1.11
C SER A 107 14.67 16.17 -0.68
N MET A 108 14.46 14.87 -0.45
CA MET A 108 13.20 14.33 0.05
C MET A 108 12.87 14.78 1.46
N MET A 109 13.87 14.81 2.36
CA MET A 109 13.71 15.31 3.73
C MET A 109 13.31 16.78 3.74
N LYS A 110 14.04 17.61 2.98
CA LYS A 110 13.75 19.03 2.83
C LYS A 110 12.35 19.25 2.25
N TYR A 111 12.00 18.56 1.16
CA TYR A 111 10.68 18.65 0.54
C TYR A 111 9.55 18.33 1.53
N ARG A 112 9.71 17.26 2.32
CA ARG A 112 8.74 16.91 3.37
C ARG A 112 8.63 17.97 4.45
N GLN A 113 9.76 18.53 4.89
CA GLN A 113 9.79 19.56 5.92
C GLN A 113 9.05 20.82 5.43
N ASP A 114 9.32 21.24 4.20
CA ASP A 114 8.73 22.43 3.58
C ASP A 114 7.21 22.31 3.44
N HIS A 115 6.71 21.11 3.08
CA HIS A 115 5.27 20.87 2.88
C HIS A 115 4.56 20.24 4.09
N MET A 116 5.24 19.95 5.20
CA MET A 116 4.63 19.23 6.33
C MET A 116 3.44 19.98 6.91
N GLN A 117 3.56 21.29 7.10
CA GLN A 117 2.50 22.11 7.68
C GLN A 117 1.29 22.20 6.76
N GLU A 118 1.53 22.41 5.46
CA GLU A 118 0.49 22.45 4.43
C GLU A 118 -0.28 21.12 4.38
N VAL A 119 0.42 19.98 4.36
CA VAL A 119 -0.19 18.65 4.41
C VAL A 119 -1.03 18.45 5.67
N GLN A 120 -0.57 18.92 6.84
CA GLN A 120 -1.33 18.82 8.09
C GLN A 120 -2.61 19.66 8.06
N GLN A 121 -2.57 20.86 7.48
CA GLN A 121 -3.73 21.73 7.31
C GLN A 121 -4.75 21.10 6.36
N LEU A 122 -4.31 20.66 5.17
CA LEU A 122 -5.16 20.00 4.17
C LEU A 122 -5.81 18.74 4.74
N ARG A 123 -5.08 17.98 5.57
CA ARG A 123 -5.63 16.81 6.28
C ARG A 123 -6.78 17.15 7.22
N GLY A 124 -6.78 18.36 7.80
CA GLY A 124 -7.86 18.89 8.62
C GLY A 124 -9.16 19.08 7.84
N GLU A 125 -9.05 19.45 6.56
CA GLU A 125 -10.16 19.74 5.65
C GLU A 125 -10.76 18.49 4.99
N LEU A 126 -10.03 17.37 5.00
CA LEU A 126 -10.50 16.11 4.41
C LEU A 126 -11.63 15.44 5.20
N THR A 127 -12.49 14.75 4.47
CA THR A 127 -13.45 13.80 5.06
C THR A 127 -12.72 12.66 5.81
N ALA A 128 -13.41 12.02 6.75
CA ALA A 128 -12.83 10.88 7.49
C ALA A 128 -12.40 9.71 6.57
N GLN A 129 -13.05 9.55 5.42
CA GLN A 129 -12.69 8.52 4.44
C GLN A 129 -11.42 8.91 3.67
N ASP A 130 -11.32 10.15 3.19
CA ASP A 130 -10.16 10.61 2.43
C ASP A 130 -8.93 10.79 3.30
N ARG A 131 -9.12 11.24 4.55
CA ARG A 131 -8.07 11.26 5.57
C ARG A 131 -7.44 9.88 5.74
N LYS A 132 -8.21 8.79 5.76
CA LYS A 132 -7.67 7.41 5.86
C LYS A 132 -6.83 7.03 4.64
N LYS A 133 -7.24 7.45 3.44
CA LYS A 133 -6.49 7.19 2.19
C LYS A 133 -5.17 7.96 2.21
N VAL A 134 -5.23 9.25 2.51
CA VAL A 134 -4.06 10.14 2.61
C VAL A 134 -3.11 9.67 3.71
N ASP A 135 -3.61 9.27 4.88
CA ASP A 135 -2.80 8.71 5.96
C ASP A 135 -2.09 7.41 5.53
N GLY A 136 -2.79 6.54 4.78
CA GLY A 136 -2.20 5.34 4.22
C GLY A 136 -1.04 5.67 3.27
N PHE A 137 -1.26 6.65 2.40
CA PHE A 137 -0.28 7.07 1.41
C PHE A 137 0.92 7.82 2.02
N LEU A 138 0.69 8.76 2.94
CA LEU A 138 1.74 9.46 3.69
C LEU A 138 2.58 8.48 4.53
N ARG A 139 1.98 7.38 5.00
CA ARG A 139 2.71 6.33 5.69
C ARG A 139 3.63 5.55 4.75
N GLU A 140 3.18 5.31 3.53
CA GLU A 140 3.95 4.61 2.49
C GLU A 140 5.13 5.46 2.00
N LEU A 141 4.89 6.72 1.64
CA LEU A 141 5.96 7.67 1.29
C LEU A 141 6.87 7.97 2.47
N GLY A 142 6.29 8.14 3.65
CA GLY A 142 6.97 8.52 4.88
C GLY A 142 8.08 7.57 5.28
N GLY A 143 8.04 6.32 4.79
CA GLY A 143 9.00 5.28 5.14
C GLY A 143 9.16 5.12 6.64
N ARG A 144 8.16 5.56 7.43
CA ARG A 144 8.27 5.68 8.88
C ARG A 144 8.66 4.28 9.35
N PRO A 145 9.91 4.06 9.81
CA PRO A 145 10.51 2.74 9.91
C PRO A 145 9.61 1.97 10.83
N GLY A 146 8.83 1.05 10.23
CA GLY A 146 7.51 0.66 10.69
C GLY A 146 7.48 0.65 12.19
N GLY A 147 7.07 1.77 12.80
CA GLY A 147 7.13 1.92 14.24
C GLY A 147 6.20 0.85 14.71
N LYS A 148 6.79 -0.29 15.16
CA LYS A 148 6.17 -1.62 15.20
C LYS A 148 4.78 -1.33 15.64
N ARG A 149 3.82 -1.34 14.69
CA ARG A 149 2.44 -0.97 15.01
C ARG A 149 2.13 -1.99 16.04
N GLY A 150 2.10 -1.55 17.31
CA GLY A 150 2.39 -2.43 18.42
C GLY A 150 1.70 -3.73 18.13
N GLU A 151 2.46 -4.81 18.16
CA GLU A 151 1.88 -6.11 18.44
C GLU A 151 1.16 -5.96 19.80
N ARG A 152 0.03 -5.23 19.84
CA ARG A 152 -1.22 -5.83 20.26
C ARG A 152 -1.31 -7.06 19.38
N GLY A 153 -0.61 -8.10 19.83
CA GLY A 153 -0.88 -9.46 19.42
C GLY A 153 -2.40 -9.61 19.48
N PRO A 154 -2.98 -10.42 18.58
CA PRO A 154 -4.41 -10.71 18.65
C PRO A 154 -4.72 -11.00 20.11
N GLY A 155 -5.54 -10.13 20.72
CA GLY A 155 -6.01 -10.30 22.07
C GLY A 155 -6.65 -11.67 22.10
N GLY A 156 -5.88 -12.65 22.57
CA GLY A 156 -6.41 -13.95 22.89
C GLY A 156 -7.49 -13.68 23.92
N PRO A 157 -8.73 -14.12 23.70
CA PRO A 157 -9.71 -14.13 24.78
C PRO A 157 -9.15 -15.10 25.83
N GLY A 158 -8.53 -14.56 26.88
CA GLY A 158 -7.97 -15.35 27.99
C GLY A 158 -6.45 -15.47 28.06
N GLY A 159 -5.67 -14.49 27.58
CA GLY A 159 -4.30 -14.36 28.08
C GLY A 159 -4.34 -14.03 29.58
N PRO A 160 -3.92 -14.92 30.49
CA PRO A 160 -3.85 -14.60 31.91
C PRO A 160 -2.91 -13.41 32.08
N GLU A 161 -3.23 -12.54 33.03
CA GLU A 161 -2.40 -11.43 33.47
C GLU A 161 -0.92 -11.76 33.33
N GLY A 162 -0.26 -11.11 32.36
CA GLY A 162 1.17 -11.15 32.20
C GLY A 162 1.82 -10.44 33.37
N ARG A 163 1.90 -11.15 34.51
CA ARG A 163 3.00 -11.02 35.45
C ARG A 163 4.27 -11.12 34.62
N ARG A 164 4.99 -10.00 34.53
CA ARG A 164 6.33 -9.98 33.98
C ARG A 164 7.15 -11.05 34.73
N PRO A 165 7.99 -11.84 34.05
CA PRO A 165 8.86 -12.78 34.73
C PRO A 165 9.79 -11.97 35.64
N HIS A 166 9.55 -12.04 36.94
CA HIS A 166 10.56 -11.66 37.92
C HIS A 166 11.75 -12.56 37.68
N GLY A 167 12.89 -11.95 37.33
CA GLY A 167 14.16 -12.62 37.46
C GLY A 167 14.34 -13.10 38.90
N PRO A 168 15.21 -14.10 39.14
CA PRO A 168 15.38 -14.72 40.45
C PRO A 168 15.82 -13.76 41.57
N ASP A 169 16.27 -12.54 41.24
CA ASP A 169 16.65 -11.49 42.21
C ASP A 169 15.74 -10.24 42.16
N GLY A 170 14.55 -10.35 41.56
CA GLY A 170 13.61 -9.26 41.35
C GLY A 170 12.81 -8.89 42.60
N ALA A 171 13.44 -8.23 43.57
CA ALA A 171 12.69 -7.46 44.55
C ALA A 171 11.78 -6.46 43.79
N PRO A 172 10.50 -6.35 44.12
CA PRO A 172 9.64 -5.34 43.54
C PRO A 172 10.30 -3.98 43.75
N PRO A 173 10.36 -3.09 42.73
CA PRO A 173 10.80 -1.73 42.97
C PRO A 173 9.94 -1.18 44.11
N PRO A 174 10.55 -0.56 45.14
CA PRO A 174 9.78 0.04 46.21
C PRO A 174 8.75 0.99 45.58
N PRO A 175 7.53 1.04 46.12
CA PRO A 175 6.57 2.06 45.70
C PRO A 175 7.28 3.41 45.73
N PRO A 176 7.06 4.30 44.75
CA PRO A 176 7.62 5.63 44.80
C PRO A 176 7.13 6.30 46.09
N ASP A 177 8.02 6.39 47.09
CA ASP A 177 7.81 7.16 48.30
C ASP A 177 7.67 8.63 47.89
N GLY A 178 6.44 9.10 47.87
CA GLY A 178 6.12 10.41 47.36
C GLY A 178 4.74 10.85 47.78
N GLU A 179 4.70 11.55 48.91
CA GLU A 179 3.64 12.44 49.42
C GLU A 179 3.22 13.56 48.43
N ASN A 180 3.47 13.40 47.13
CA ASN A 180 3.12 14.31 46.04
C ASN A 180 2.45 13.59 44.86
N ALA A 181 1.80 12.45 45.09
CA ALA A 181 0.87 11.91 44.11
C ALA A 181 -0.34 12.86 44.02
N PRO A 182 -0.62 13.48 42.85
CA PRO A 182 -1.84 14.24 42.68
C PRO A 182 -3.04 13.32 42.98
N PRO A 183 -4.08 13.81 43.67
CA PRO A 183 -5.24 13.01 43.99
C PRO A 183 -5.81 12.40 42.70
N PRO A 184 -6.29 11.14 42.73
CA PRO A 184 -6.97 10.57 41.60
C PRO A 184 -8.11 11.51 41.19
N PRO A 185 -8.27 11.81 39.89
CA PRO A 185 -9.39 12.62 39.45
C PRO A 185 -10.69 11.98 39.98
N PRO A 186 -11.66 12.79 40.43
CA PRO A 186 -12.93 12.27 40.89
C PRO A 186 -13.54 11.39 39.78
N PRO A 187 -14.32 10.36 40.13
CA PRO A 187 -15.12 9.60 39.18
C PRO A 187 -16.21 10.52 38.62
N GLY A 188 -15.81 11.38 37.69
CA GLY A 188 -16.70 12.18 36.87
C GLY A 188 -17.29 11.26 35.83
N ASP A 189 -18.60 11.39 35.64
CA ASP A 189 -19.37 10.77 34.57
C ASP A 189 -18.57 10.78 33.27
N ASP A 190 -17.95 9.64 32.93
CA ASP A 190 -17.43 9.42 31.59
C ASP A 190 -18.64 9.56 30.67
N PRO A 191 -18.73 10.60 29.83
CA PRO A 191 -19.81 10.69 28.86
C PRO A 191 -19.66 9.47 27.97
N MET A 192 -20.55 8.50 28.19
CA MET A 192 -20.70 7.29 27.40
C MET A 192 -20.44 7.65 25.95
N MET A 193 -19.33 7.13 25.40
CA MET A 193 -18.82 7.42 24.06
C MET A 193 -19.99 7.55 23.09
N GLN A 194 -20.35 8.80 22.78
CA GLN A 194 -21.26 9.12 21.71
C GLN A 194 -20.59 8.62 20.45
N ASP A 195 -21.08 7.49 19.95
CA ASP A 195 -20.67 6.87 18.71
C ASP A 195 -20.71 7.97 17.63
N PRO A 196 -19.56 8.43 17.08
CA PRO A 196 -19.53 9.56 16.14
C PRO A 196 -20.03 9.15 14.73
N MET A 197 -20.96 8.19 14.69
CA MET A 197 -21.40 7.49 13.50
C MET A 197 -22.52 8.20 12.74
N ASN A 198 -22.97 9.39 13.15
CA ASN A 198 -24.12 10.03 12.50
C ASN A 198 -23.98 11.53 12.17
N ASP A 199 -22.76 12.04 12.03
CA ASP A 199 -22.54 13.33 11.39
C ASP A 199 -22.51 13.16 9.86
N SER A 200 -23.71 13.05 9.29
CA SER A 200 -23.97 13.30 7.88
C SER A 200 -23.71 14.78 7.60
N LYS A 201 -22.42 15.14 7.50
CA LYS A 201 -21.96 16.51 7.27
C LYS A 201 -22.47 17.05 5.93
N ALA A 202 -22.84 18.32 5.97
CA ALA A 202 -23.43 19.09 4.89
C ALA A 202 -22.63 19.02 3.57
N PRO A 203 -23.28 19.16 2.40
CA PRO A 203 -22.66 19.11 1.07
C PRO A 203 -21.46 20.05 0.87
N THR A 204 -21.35 21.12 1.66
CA THR A 204 -20.28 22.12 1.62
C THR A 204 -18.89 21.59 1.99
N ASP A 205 -18.81 20.45 2.69
CA ASP A 205 -17.52 19.83 3.05
C ASP A 205 -16.90 19.04 1.89
N GLN A 206 -17.70 18.63 0.89
CA GLN A 206 -17.20 17.83 -0.22
C GLN A 206 -16.30 18.64 -1.15
N ALA A 207 -16.70 19.85 -1.53
CA ALA A 207 -15.89 20.71 -2.41
C ALA A 207 -14.54 21.11 -1.77
N LYS A 208 -14.52 21.34 -0.44
CA LYS A 208 -13.27 21.59 0.29
C LYS A 208 -12.37 20.36 0.32
N SER A 209 -12.95 19.17 0.55
CA SER A 209 -12.21 17.91 0.51
C SER A 209 -11.61 17.63 -0.88
N GLU A 210 -12.35 17.92 -1.95
CA GLU A 210 -11.86 17.75 -3.33
C GLU A 210 -10.71 18.70 -3.65
N ASN A 211 -10.83 19.99 -3.28
CA ASN A 211 -9.74 20.95 -3.43
C ASN A 211 -8.50 20.56 -2.60
N ALA A 212 -8.71 20.11 -1.36
CA ALA A 212 -7.63 19.66 -0.49
C ALA A 212 -6.92 18.42 -1.06
N MET A 213 -7.68 17.47 -1.62
CA MET A 213 -7.14 16.31 -2.32
C MET A 213 -6.37 16.70 -3.59
N GLY A 214 -6.85 17.68 -4.35
CA GLY A 214 -6.16 18.24 -5.50
C GLY A 214 -4.80 18.81 -5.10
N ARG A 215 -4.77 19.64 -4.05
CA ARG A 215 -3.53 20.24 -3.54
C ARG A 215 -2.56 19.20 -2.98
N LEU A 216 -3.07 18.19 -2.26
CA LEU A 216 -2.24 17.08 -1.80
C LEU A 216 -1.64 16.29 -2.97
N ARG A 217 -2.38 16.09 -4.06
CA ARG A 217 -1.85 15.45 -5.27
C ARG A 217 -0.73 16.28 -5.90
N GLU A 218 -0.87 17.60 -6.00
CA GLU A 218 0.19 18.48 -6.50
C GLU A 218 1.48 18.37 -5.67
N ILE A 219 1.36 18.41 -4.33
CA ILE A 219 2.49 18.23 -3.41
C ILE A 219 3.12 16.84 -3.60
N MET A 220 2.32 15.82 -3.86
CA MET A 220 2.85 14.46 -4.08
C MET A 220 3.55 14.31 -5.42
N GLU A 221 3.01 14.90 -6.48
CA GLU A 221 3.60 14.85 -7.83
C GLU A 221 4.88 15.69 -7.94
N GLY A 222 4.99 16.76 -7.15
CA GLY A 222 6.18 17.61 -7.04
C GLY A 222 7.31 17.03 -6.19
N ALA A 223 7.07 15.93 -5.48
CA ALA A 223 8.12 15.29 -4.69
C ALA A 223 9.24 14.71 -5.60
N PRO A 224 10.51 14.74 -5.15
CA PRO A 224 11.59 14.08 -5.86
C PRO A 224 11.27 12.60 -6.15
N LYS A 225 11.31 12.21 -7.43
CA LYS A 225 10.90 10.87 -7.86
C LYS A 225 12.05 9.88 -7.74
N PRO A 226 11.85 8.70 -7.12
CA PRO A 226 12.86 7.65 -7.08
C PRO A 226 13.30 7.18 -8.48
N ALA A 227 12.40 7.23 -9.46
CA ALA A 227 12.69 6.83 -10.84
C ALA A 227 13.81 7.69 -11.46
N ASP A 228 13.82 8.99 -11.17
CA ASP A 228 14.84 9.91 -11.69
C ASP A 228 16.20 9.63 -11.03
N LEU A 229 16.21 9.31 -9.73
CA LEU A 229 17.41 8.82 -9.05
C LEU A 229 17.89 7.50 -9.68
N HIS A 230 17.02 6.52 -9.86
CA HIS A 230 17.37 5.21 -10.42
C HIS A 230 17.98 5.35 -11.81
N ALA A 231 17.44 6.23 -12.65
CA ALA A 231 17.99 6.53 -13.96
C ALA A 231 19.41 7.12 -13.87
N LYS A 232 19.66 8.06 -12.95
CA LYS A 232 21.00 8.61 -12.70
C LYS A 232 21.97 7.54 -12.22
N MET A 233 21.55 6.66 -11.32
CA MET A 233 22.39 5.56 -10.82
C MET A 233 22.74 4.55 -11.92
N ILE A 234 21.78 4.20 -12.79
CA ILE A 234 22.05 3.32 -13.95
C ILE A 234 23.01 3.99 -14.94
N ALA A 235 22.97 5.31 -15.07
CA ALA A 235 23.89 6.04 -15.95
C ALA A 235 25.36 5.96 -15.50
N VAL A 236 25.61 5.76 -14.20
CA VAL A 236 26.97 5.53 -13.65
C VAL A 236 27.53 4.15 -14.05
N LEU A 237 26.66 3.19 -14.34
CA LEU A 237 27.06 1.83 -14.73
C LEU A 237 27.57 1.77 -16.18
N THR A 238 28.65 1.01 -16.37
CA THR A 238 29.20 0.69 -17.68
C THR A 238 28.31 -0.29 -18.44
N ASP A 239 28.47 -0.37 -19.77
CA ASP A 239 27.72 -1.30 -20.62
C ASP A 239 27.94 -2.77 -20.24
N ALA A 240 29.12 -3.11 -19.69
CA ALA A 240 29.42 -4.46 -19.21
C ALA A 240 28.72 -4.78 -17.87
N GLN A 241 28.50 -3.77 -17.02
CA GLN A 241 27.85 -3.91 -15.71
C GLN A 241 26.33 -4.06 -15.82
N ARG A 242 25.70 -3.33 -16.74
CA ARG A 242 24.24 -3.28 -16.95
C ARG A 242 23.57 -4.66 -17.04
N PRO A 243 24.01 -5.63 -17.86
CA PRO A 243 23.35 -6.93 -17.95
C PRO A 243 23.40 -7.73 -16.64
N VAL A 244 24.47 -7.58 -15.84
CA VAL A 244 24.59 -8.23 -14.52
C VAL A 244 23.63 -7.58 -13.53
N PHE A 245 23.57 -6.24 -13.53
CA PHE A 245 22.63 -5.47 -12.72
C PHE A 245 21.17 -5.82 -13.05
N ASP A 246 20.79 -5.82 -14.33
CA ASP A 246 19.42 -6.11 -14.76
C ASP A 246 18.98 -7.52 -14.36
N LYS A 247 19.90 -8.50 -14.44
CA LYS A 247 19.65 -9.87 -13.98
C LYS A 247 19.43 -9.92 -12.46
N ALA A 248 20.24 -9.20 -11.68
CA ALA A 248 20.07 -9.11 -10.24
C ALA A 248 18.75 -8.42 -9.86
N LEU A 249 18.40 -7.34 -10.57
CA LEU A 249 17.15 -6.61 -10.38
C LEU A 249 15.93 -7.50 -10.65
N ALA A 250 15.93 -8.27 -11.74
CA ALA A 250 14.87 -9.22 -12.05
C ALA A 250 14.73 -10.32 -10.98
N ALA A 251 15.86 -10.80 -10.43
CA ALA A 251 15.84 -11.79 -9.35
C ALA A 251 15.24 -11.21 -8.06
N GLU A 252 15.61 -9.99 -7.67
CA GLU A 252 15.04 -9.30 -6.50
C GLU A 252 13.55 -8.98 -6.69
N GLN A 253 13.13 -8.56 -7.89
CA GLN A 253 11.71 -8.40 -8.22
C GLN A 253 10.92 -9.70 -8.00
N SER A 254 11.44 -10.83 -8.51
CA SER A 254 10.79 -12.13 -8.34
C SER A 254 10.69 -12.55 -6.87
N LYS A 255 11.76 -12.35 -6.09
CA LYS A 255 11.75 -12.63 -4.64
C LYS A 255 10.71 -11.78 -3.91
N TRP A 256 10.65 -10.49 -4.22
CA TRP A 256 9.68 -9.58 -3.60
C TRP A 256 8.24 -9.96 -3.96
N GLU A 257 7.96 -10.28 -5.22
CA GLU A 257 6.64 -10.76 -5.63
C GLU A 257 6.24 -12.05 -4.89
N GLN A 258 7.19 -12.97 -4.72
CA GLN A 258 6.97 -14.20 -3.97
C GLN A 258 6.70 -13.91 -2.49
N GLU A 259 7.51 -13.06 -1.85
CA GLU A 259 7.31 -12.66 -0.46
C GLU A 259 5.95 -11.97 -0.26
N GLN A 260 5.52 -11.11 -1.19
CA GLN A 260 4.18 -10.51 -1.14
C GLN A 260 3.08 -11.55 -1.28
N LYS A 261 3.23 -12.54 -2.17
CA LYS A 261 2.27 -13.65 -2.32
C LYS A 261 2.20 -14.47 -1.04
N ASP A 262 3.34 -14.83 -0.46
CA ASP A 262 3.42 -15.62 0.77
C ASP A 262 2.84 -14.84 1.95
N ARG A 263 3.14 -13.55 2.08
CA ARG A 263 2.56 -12.67 3.10
C ARG A 263 1.05 -12.53 2.95
N MET A 264 0.55 -12.43 1.72
CA MET A 264 -0.89 -12.41 1.45
C MET A 264 -1.52 -13.77 1.80
N ALA A 265 -0.90 -14.88 1.41
CA ALA A 265 -1.35 -16.22 1.76
C ALA A 265 -1.39 -16.44 3.28
N GLN A 266 -0.37 -15.99 4.02
CA GLN A 266 -0.34 -16.02 5.49
C GLN A 266 -1.48 -15.20 6.08
N ARG A 267 -1.72 -13.97 5.59
CA ARG A 267 -2.85 -13.15 6.04
C ARG A 267 -4.21 -13.81 5.79
N PHE A 268 -4.38 -14.50 4.66
CA PHE A 268 -5.59 -15.26 4.37
C PHE A 268 -5.73 -16.48 5.29
N ALA A 269 -4.63 -17.20 5.55
CA ALA A 269 -4.63 -18.33 6.48
C ALA A 269 -4.94 -17.89 7.92
N GLU A 270 -4.36 -16.78 8.39
CA GLU A 270 -4.63 -16.21 9.72
C GLU A 270 -6.06 -15.70 9.85
N LYS A 271 -6.55 -14.94 8.86
CA LYS A 271 -7.95 -14.49 8.85
C LYS A 271 -8.92 -15.67 8.78
N GLY A 272 -8.60 -16.72 8.03
CA GLY A 272 -9.40 -17.94 7.97
C GLY A 272 -9.48 -18.66 9.32
N LYS A 273 -8.35 -18.75 10.05
CA LYS A 273 -8.29 -19.36 11.38
C LYS A 273 -8.97 -18.53 12.48
N GLY A 274 -8.93 -17.20 12.38
CA GLY A 274 -9.55 -16.28 13.36
C GLY A 274 -11.04 -16.01 13.12
N ALA A 275 -11.49 -15.94 11.85
CA ALA A 275 -12.89 -15.66 11.52
C ALA A 275 -13.82 -16.87 11.72
N GLY A 276 -13.28 -18.09 11.81
CA GLY A 276 -14.05 -19.32 12.00
C GLY A 276 -14.51 -19.57 13.43
N LYS A 277 -13.75 -19.15 14.45
CA LYS A 277 -14.10 -19.42 15.86
C LYS A 277 -15.24 -18.55 16.42
N GLY A 278 -15.56 -17.42 15.78
CA GLY A 278 -16.72 -16.58 16.14
C GLY A 278 -18.00 -16.87 15.35
N LYS A 279 -17.89 -17.45 14.14
CA LYS A 279 -19.05 -17.81 13.31
C LYS A 279 -19.62 -19.20 13.59
N GLY A 280 -18.87 -20.07 14.25
CA GLY A 280 -19.37 -21.38 14.68
C GLY A 280 -20.45 -21.32 15.77
N LYS A 281 -20.47 -20.25 16.59
CA LYS A 281 -21.52 -20.08 17.61
C LYS A 281 -22.80 -19.50 17.03
N LEU A 282 -22.68 -18.52 16.10
CA LEU A 282 -23.87 -18.02 15.39
C LEU A 282 -24.49 -19.06 14.46
N GLY A 283 -23.69 -19.93 13.83
CA GLY A 283 -24.22 -21.01 13.00
C GLY A 283 -24.95 -22.08 13.81
N LYS A 284 -24.44 -22.45 14.99
CA LYS A 284 -25.07 -23.48 15.83
C LYS A 284 -26.27 -22.96 16.62
N ASP A 285 -26.26 -21.69 17.02
CA ASP A 285 -27.37 -21.06 17.75
C ASP A 285 -28.50 -20.57 16.78
N ILE A 286 -28.19 -20.30 15.50
CA ILE A 286 -29.20 -19.99 14.46
C ILE A 286 -29.74 -21.27 13.79
N LEU A 287 -28.94 -22.35 13.68
CA LEU A 287 -29.39 -23.70 13.33
C LEU A 287 -29.65 -24.56 14.57
N GLY A 288 -30.43 -24.05 15.53
CA GLY A 288 -31.21 -24.96 16.37
C GLY A 288 -31.99 -25.93 15.46
N ASP A 289 -32.34 -27.13 15.94
CA ASP A 289 -32.86 -28.31 15.23
C ASP A 289 -33.99 -28.11 14.17
N GLY A 290 -34.49 -26.90 13.95
CA GLY A 290 -35.34 -26.62 12.79
C GLY A 290 -34.54 -26.73 11.49
N GLY A 291 -35.04 -27.57 10.58
CA GLY A 291 -34.37 -27.96 9.34
C GLY A 291 -34.13 -26.84 8.31
N PRO A 292 -34.16 -27.16 7.00
CA PRO A 292 -33.74 -26.23 5.95
C PRO A 292 -34.60 -24.96 5.95
N ILE A 293 -33.98 -23.81 5.66
CA ILE A 293 -34.70 -22.54 5.52
C ILE A 293 -35.46 -22.59 4.20
N THR A 294 -36.79 -22.71 4.29
CA THR A 294 -37.68 -22.86 3.12
C THR A 294 -38.36 -21.55 2.71
N SER A 295 -38.28 -20.49 3.54
CA SER A 295 -38.97 -19.22 3.30
C SER A 295 -38.04 -18.01 3.43
N ILE A 296 -38.31 -16.98 2.62
CA ILE A 296 -37.60 -15.69 2.63
C ILE A 296 -37.86 -14.92 3.93
N ASP A 297 -39.02 -15.11 4.55
CA ASP A 297 -39.41 -14.42 5.77
C ASP A 297 -38.91 -15.12 7.05
N ASP A 298 -38.12 -16.19 6.91
CA ASP A 298 -37.62 -16.95 8.06
C ASP A 298 -36.88 -16.03 9.05
N PRO A 299 -37.31 -15.98 10.33
CA PRO A 299 -36.75 -15.09 11.34
C PRO A 299 -35.26 -15.35 11.62
N ARG A 300 -34.75 -16.52 11.22
CA ARG A 300 -33.33 -16.90 11.33
C ARG A 300 -32.45 -16.19 10.32
N LEU A 301 -33.02 -15.67 9.23
CA LEU A 301 -32.28 -14.90 8.23
C LEU A 301 -32.05 -13.47 8.74
N PRO A 302 -30.81 -12.94 8.68
CA PRO A 302 -30.54 -11.54 8.94
C PRO A 302 -31.40 -10.64 8.05
N GLU A 303 -31.94 -9.55 8.61
CA GLU A 303 -32.90 -8.65 7.97
C GLU A 303 -32.39 -8.11 6.61
N LYS A 304 -31.14 -7.65 6.58
CA LYS A 304 -30.46 -7.20 5.34
C LYS A 304 -30.42 -8.26 4.24
N MET A 305 -30.45 -9.53 4.61
CA MET A 305 -30.42 -10.65 3.67
C MET A 305 -31.82 -11.01 3.19
N ARG A 306 -32.84 -10.86 4.05
CA ARG A 306 -34.26 -10.96 3.67
C ARG A 306 -34.62 -9.88 2.66
N ASP A 307 -34.21 -8.63 2.88
CA ASP A 307 -34.47 -7.52 1.95
C ASP A 307 -33.83 -7.77 0.57
N ARG A 308 -32.61 -8.32 0.56
CA ARG A 308 -31.94 -8.70 -0.69
C ARG A 308 -32.68 -9.80 -1.43
N LEU A 309 -33.17 -10.81 -0.71
CA LEU A 309 -33.96 -11.90 -1.29
C LEU A 309 -35.29 -11.37 -1.82
N LYS A 310 -36.00 -10.50 -1.11
CA LYS A 310 -37.25 -9.89 -1.58
C LYS A 310 -37.11 -9.11 -2.89
N ASN A 311 -35.94 -8.52 -3.13
CA ASN A 311 -35.64 -7.76 -4.34
C ASN A 311 -35.13 -8.61 -5.52
N LEU A 312 -34.92 -9.92 -5.34
CA LEU A 312 -34.54 -10.84 -6.41
C LEU A 312 -35.78 -11.40 -7.13
N PRO A 313 -35.69 -11.74 -8.43
CA PRO A 313 -36.72 -12.52 -9.12
C PRO A 313 -36.97 -13.88 -8.44
N ALA A 314 -38.20 -14.39 -8.47
CA ALA A 314 -38.63 -15.58 -7.72
C ALA A 314 -37.79 -16.85 -8.01
N ASP A 315 -37.35 -17.02 -9.26
CA ASP A 315 -36.45 -18.09 -9.69
C ASP A 315 -35.04 -17.97 -9.08
N GLN A 316 -34.56 -16.74 -8.89
CA GLN A 316 -33.26 -16.48 -8.27
C GLN A 316 -33.33 -16.53 -6.73
N GLN A 317 -34.48 -16.21 -6.14
CA GLN A 317 -34.72 -16.35 -4.70
C GLN A 317 -34.56 -17.80 -4.26
N GLN A 318 -35.20 -18.74 -4.96
CA GLN A 318 -35.11 -20.17 -4.65
C GLN A 318 -33.67 -20.68 -4.77
N LYS A 319 -32.98 -20.31 -5.86
CA LYS A 319 -31.58 -20.69 -6.08
C LYS A 319 -30.62 -20.10 -5.03
N ALA A 320 -30.93 -18.90 -4.52
CA ALA A 320 -30.18 -18.28 -3.43
C ALA A 320 -30.43 -18.98 -2.09
N LEU A 321 -31.68 -19.37 -1.80
CA LEU A 321 -32.03 -20.18 -0.62
C LEU A 321 -31.38 -21.57 -0.68
N ASP A 322 -31.38 -22.25 -1.84
CA ASP A 322 -30.74 -23.55 -2.02
C ASP A 322 -29.22 -23.47 -1.82
N ARG A 323 -28.57 -22.43 -2.36
CA ARG A 323 -27.13 -22.18 -2.12
C ARG A 323 -26.83 -21.88 -0.66
N LEU A 324 -27.74 -21.19 0.02
CA LEU A 324 -27.60 -20.88 1.44
C LEU A 324 -27.74 -22.15 2.28
N ASN A 325 -28.74 -22.99 1.98
CA ASN A 325 -28.93 -24.29 2.61
C ASN A 325 -27.76 -25.25 2.35
N ALA A 326 -27.19 -25.28 1.12
CA ALA A 326 -26.00 -26.07 0.80
C ALA A 326 -24.76 -25.62 1.60
N ARG A 327 -24.57 -24.29 1.73
CA ARG A 327 -23.53 -23.71 2.59
C ARG A 327 -23.70 -24.06 4.06
N LEU A 328 -24.94 -24.07 4.55
CA LEU A 328 -25.25 -24.42 5.94
C LEU A 328 -25.06 -25.91 6.23
N LYS A 329 -25.36 -26.79 5.26
CA LYS A 329 -25.11 -28.23 5.37
C LYS A 329 -23.64 -28.63 5.25
N GLY A 330 -22.75 -27.70 4.88
CA GLY A 330 -21.33 -28.00 4.67
C GLY A 330 -21.03 -28.69 3.33
N ASP A 331 -22.03 -28.91 2.49
CA ASP A 331 -21.88 -29.41 1.12
C ASP A 331 -21.45 -28.25 0.21
N GLN A 332 -20.17 -27.89 0.26
CA GLN A 332 -19.56 -27.17 -0.84
C GLN A 332 -18.93 -28.20 -1.78
N PRO A 333 -19.35 -28.27 -3.06
CA PRO A 333 -18.55 -28.95 -4.06
C PRO A 333 -17.19 -28.25 -4.13
N LYS A 334 -16.12 -29.02 -3.91
CA LYS A 334 -14.74 -28.55 -4.06
C LYS A 334 -14.46 -28.10 -5.49
#